data_AF-A0A1G8U3E7-F1
#
_entry.id   AF-A0A1G8U3E7-F1
#
_cell.length_a   1.000
_cell.length_b   1.000
_cell.length_c   1.000
_cell.angle_alpha   90.00
_cell.angle_beta   90.00
_cell.angle_gamma   90.00
#
_symmetry.space_group_name_H-M   'P 1'
#
loop_
_entity.id
_entity.type
_entity.pdbx_description
1 polymer ?
#
loop_
_entity_poly.entity_id
_entity_poly.type
_entity_poly.pdbx_seq_one_letter_code
_entity_poly.pdbx_strand_id
1 'polypeptide(L)'
;MNPSDWLRLVDEAFVVTGAGTPAWPDPHPDGEVPDEAYSRCEDPGKYRILAARAEAWTRVLTGRSLAVAESLPAAAGALSEAVEPPPVGAGAHSEEAEPPPAAVELPPAAAGAPSAAAAGARPAAGRPGAAEVWLREPEVAVDSAVRLRPVRSDAVPLVFGFSAMDGVPGTVLTLGAGEPAVELARLPDCGCDACDDGSEGILESLDEVVLAVLTGTFVALDAGRGRTVTALGDSWSAHDWTGTGQSVDEAIAAARQGRSPHHVVQGAAWE
;
A
#
# COMPACT_ATOMS: atom_id res chain seq x y z
N MET A 1 -24.70 11.37 -4.47
CA MET A 1 -23.92 12.44 -5.14
C MET A 1 -23.42 11.92 -6.49
N ASN A 2 -23.28 12.74 -7.53
CA ASN A 2 -22.68 12.27 -8.79
C ASN A 2 -21.13 12.30 -8.69
N PRO A 3 -20.39 11.61 -9.57
CA PRO A 3 -18.92 11.61 -9.53
C PRO A 3 -18.29 13.00 -9.64
N SER A 4 -18.81 13.88 -10.49
CA SER A 4 -18.26 15.24 -10.68
C SER A 4 -18.37 16.12 -9.44
N ASP A 5 -19.44 15.97 -8.67
CA ASP A 5 -19.65 16.69 -7.40
C ASP A 5 -18.61 16.27 -6.35
N TRP A 6 -18.25 14.98 -6.32
CA TRP A 6 -17.17 14.46 -5.47
C TRP A 6 -15.83 15.08 -5.85
N LEU A 7 -15.46 15.00 -7.12
CA LEU A 7 -14.18 15.51 -7.61
C LEU A 7 -14.02 17.00 -7.31
N ARG A 8 -15.07 17.81 -7.53
CA ARG A 8 -15.04 19.23 -7.18
C ARG A 8 -14.73 19.47 -5.70
N LEU A 9 -15.34 18.71 -4.79
CA LEU A 9 -15.08 18.84 -3.35
C LEU A 9 -13.64 18.42 -2.99
N VAL A 10 -13.12 17.39 -3.64
CA VAL A 10 -11.74 16.93 -3.44
C VAL A 10 -10.77 17.94 -4.00
N ASP A 11 -11.02 18.52 -5.18
CA ASP A 11 -10.21 19.58 -5.78
C ASP A 11 -10.13 20.80 -4.85
N GLU A 12 -11.25 21.22 -4.26
CA GLU A 12 -11.29 22.29 -3.26
C GLU A 12 -10.43 21.97 -2.03
N ALA A 13 -10.49 20.73 -1.52
CA ALA A 13 -9.64 20.29 -0.42
C ALA A 13 -8.16 20.16 -0.82
N PHE A 14 -7.91 19.78 -2.07
CA PHE A 14 -6.59 19.53 -2.63
C PHE A 14 -5.78 20.80 -2.86
N VAL A 15 -6.44 21.95 -3.09
CA VAL A 15 -5.78 23.27 -3.04
C VAL A 15 -5.00 23.46 -1.74
N VAL A 16 -5.49 22.91 -0.62
CA VAL A 16 -4.84 23.01 0.68
C VAL A 16 -3.85 21.87 0.93
N THR A 17 -4.24 20.61 0.71
CA THR A 17 -3.37 19.46 1.00
C THR A 17 -2.21 19.35 0.01
N GLY A 18 -2.43 19.71 -1.25
CA GLY A 18 -1.46 19.65 -2.34
C GLY A 18 -0.58 20.89 -2.48
N ALA A 19 -0.72 21.90 -1.60
CA ALA A 19 0.02 23.16 -1.72
C ALA A 19 1.55 23.01 -1.75
N GLY A 20 2.09 21.91 -1.19
CA GLY A 20 3.52 21.58 -1.20
C GLY A 20 3.94 20.55 -2.27
N THR A 21 3.02 20.09 -3.10
CA THR A 21 3.24 19.02 -4.10
C THR A 21 2.73 19.51 -5.46
N PRO A 22 3.54 20.30 -6.19
CA PRO A 22 3.11 20.85 -7.47
C PRO A 22 2.82 19.74 -8.48
N ALA A 23 1.78 19.93 -9.29
CA ALA A 23 1.53 19.10 -10.45
C ALA A 23 2.67 19.25 -11.47
N TRP A 24 2.98 18.17 -12.18
CA TRP A 24 3.94 18.17 -13.29
C TRP A 24 3.28 17.64 -14.57
N PRO A 25 3.65 18.19 -15.75
CA PRO A 25 3.17 17.70 -17.04
C PRO A 25 3.87 16.39 -17.42
N ASP A 26 3.36 15.75 -18.47
CA ASP A 26 4.03 14.64 -19.16
C ASP A 26 5.46 15.06 -19.61
N PRO A 27 6.52 14.41 -19.10
CA PRO A 27 7.91 14.66 -19.52
C PRO A 27 8.25 14.12 -20.92
N HIS A 28 7.40 13.25 -21.50
CA HIS A 28 7.61 12.61 -22.81
C HIS A 28 6.50 12.97 -23.82
N PRO A 29 6.22 14.26 -24.08
CA PRO A 29 5.10 14.66 -24.93
C PRO A 29 5.22 14.20 -26.39
N ASP A 30 6.43 13.89 -26.84
CA ASP A 30 6.73 13.39 -28.19
C ASP A 30 6.84 11.84 -28.24
N GLY A 31 6.76 11.16 -27.08
CA GLY A 31 6.84 9.71 -26.94
C GLY A 31 8.24 9.09 -27.09
N GLU A 32 9.28 9.91 -27.27
CA GLU A 32 10.68 9.44 -27.31
C GLU A 32 11.26 9.31 -25.91
N VAL A 33 11.46 8.07 -25.46
CA VAL A 33 11.99 7.75 -24.13
C VAL A 33 13.38 7.12 -24.25
N PRO A 34 14.44 7.69 -23.65
CA PRO A 34 15.76 7.08 -23.62
C PRO A 34 15.79 5.77 -22.82
N ASP A 35 16.59 4.80 -23.26
CA ASP A 35 16.70 3.48 -22.60
C ASP A 35 17.04 3.58 -21.11
N GLU A 36 17.88 4.56 -20.72
CA GLU A 36 18.28 4.73 -19.32
C GLU A 36 17.13 5.15 -18.41
N ALA A 37 16.06 5.74 -18.96
CA ALA A 37 14.88 6.16 -18.20
C ALA A 37 14.07 4.96 -17.68
N TYR A 38 14.22 3.77 -18.28
CA TYR A 38 13.56 2.55 -17.80
C TYR A 38 14.17 1.99 -16.51
N SER A 39 15.35 2.45 -16.09
CA SER A 39 16.12 1.86 -14.98
C SER A 39 16.32 2.81 -13.79
N ARG A 40 15.73 4.01 -13.80
CA ARG A 40 15.91 5.00 -12.72
C ARG A 40 14.65 5.82 -12.46
N CYS A 41 14.58 6.40 -11.28
CA CYS A 41 13.65 7.47 -10.89
C CYS A 41 14.49 8.68 -10.44
N GLU A 42 14.49 9.77 -11.19
CA GLU A 42 15.31 10.94 -10.84
C GLU A 42 14.74 11.76 -9.68
N ASP A 43 13.41 11.87 -9.60
CA ASP A 43 12.70 12.61 -8.56
C ASP A 43 11.51 11.79 -8.02
N PRO A 44 11.75 10.81 -7.13
CA PRO A 44 10.66 10.10 -6.47
C PRO A 44 9.80 11.04 -5.60
N GLY A 45 10.34 12.20 -5.19
CA GLY A 45 9.67 13.15 -4.33
C GLY A 45 8.38 13.74 -4.93
N LYS A 46 8.28 13.81 -6.26
CA LYS A 46 7.08 14.30 -6.97
C LYS A 46 5.82 13.48 -6.64
N TYR A 47 5.96 12.17 -6.43
CA TYR A 47 4.82 11.28 -6.15
C TYR A 47 4.16 11.49 -4.77
N ARG A 48 4.73 12.34 -3.90
CA ARG A 48 4.03 12.77 -2.67
C ARG A 48 2.70 13.45 -2.92
N ILE A 49 2.45 13.90 -4.16
CA ILE A 49 1.16 14.41 -4.60
C ILE A 49 0.02 13.40 -4.35
N LEU A 50 0.30 12.09 -4.42
CA LEU A 50 -0.68 11.03 -4.16
C LEU A 50 -1.10 11.01 -2.69
N ALA A 51 -0.14 11.18 -1.77
CA ALA A 51 -0.45 11.27 -0.35
C ALA A 51 -1.27 12.54 -0.04
N ALA A 52 -0.95 13.66 -0.69
CA ALA A 52 -1.73 14.88 -0.58
C ALA A 52 -3.17 14.72 -1.12
N ARG A 53 -3.37 13.99 -2.22
CA ARG A 53 -4.69 13.70 -2.78
C ARG A 53 -5.48 12.73 -1.91
N ALA A 54 -4.84 11.70 -1.36
CA ALA A 54 -5.45 10.79 -0.37
C ALA A 54 -5.88 11.54 0.91
N GLU A 55 -5.10 12.54 1.34
CA GLU A 55 -5.50 13.42 2.44
C GLU A 55 -6.73 14.28 2.08
N ALA A 56 -6.80 14.80 0.85
CA ALA A 56 -7.97 15.56 0.38
C ALA A 56 -9.25 14.71 0.44
N TRP A 57 -9.19 13.47 -0.07
CA TRP A 57 -10.28 12.50 0.05
C TRP A 57 -10.65 12.23 1.51
N THR A 58 -9.66 11.99 2.36
CA THR A 58 -9.86 11.76 3.81
C THR A 58 -10.60 12.93 4.45
N ARG A 59 -10.20 14.18 4.18
CA ARG A 59 -10.84 15.39 4.71
C ARG A 59 -12.29 15.53 4.21
N VAL A 60 -12.54 15.29 2.92
CA VAL A 60 -13.89 15.38 2.34
C VAL A 60 -14.83 14.34 2.95
N LEU A 61 -14.40 13.08 3.04
CA LEU A 61 -15.24 11.98 3.54
C LEU A 61 -15.53 12.10 5.04
N THR A 62 -14.53 12.50 5.83
CA THR A 62 -14.71 12.72 7.27
C THR A 62 -15.48 14.01 7.56
N GLY A 63 -15.22 15.09 6.83
CA GLY A 63 -15.92 16.38 6.99
C GLY A 63 -17.42 16.27 6.66
N ARG A 64 -17.80 15.34 5.79
CA ARG A 64 -19.20 15.02 5.48
C ARG A 64 -19.82 13.96 6.40
N SER A 65 -19.07 13.48 7.39
CA SER A 65 -19.51 12.41 8.31
C SER A 65 -19.91 11.11 7.61
N LEU A 66 -19.29 10.80 6.46
CA LEU A 66 -19.52 9.53 5.76
C LEU A 66 -18.58 8.43 6.25
N ALA A 67 -17.45 8.80 6.84
CA ALA A 67 -16.52 7.86 7.44
C ALA A 67 -15.79 8.43 8.65
N VAL A 68 -15.23 7.52 9.44
CA VAL A 68 -14.26 7.81 10.48
C VAL A 68 -12.89 7.37 10.00
N ALA A 69 -11.90 8.27 10.05
CA ALA A 69 -10.52 7.96 9.72
C ALA A 69 -9.77 7.39 10.93
N GLU A 70 -8.99 6.35 10.69
CA GLU A 70 -8.09 5.71 11.65
C GLU A 70 -6.68 5.67 11.07
N SER A 71 -5.74 6.34 11.74
CA SER A 71 -4.31 6.27 11.39
C SER A 71 -3.68 5.01 11.99
N LEU A 72 -3.00 4.25 11.14
CA LEU A 72 -2.33 3.00 11.45
C LEU A 72 -0.83 3.21 11.23
N PRO A 73 -0.02 3.18 12.30
CA PRO A 73 1.43 3.32 12.17
C PRO A 73 2.06 2.05 11.60
N ALA A 74 3.34 2.13 11.24
CA ALA A 74 4.17 0.95 11.02
C ALA A 74 4.02 -0.02 12.19
N ALA A 75 4.02 -1.31 11.89
CA ALA A 75 4.13 -2.31 12.95
C ALA A 75 5.39 -2.00 13.79
N ALA A 76 5.22 -1.93 15.11
CA ALA A 76 6.31 -1.66 16.05
C ALA A 76 7.32 -2.83 15.99
N GLY A 77 8.29 -2.72 15.08
CA GLY A 77 9.24 -3.77 14.74
C GLY A 77 10.00 -3.50 13.43
N ALA A 78 9.51 -2.61 12.56
CA ALA A 78 10.16 -2.26 11.30
C ALA A 78 11.27 -1.19 11.40
N LEU A 79 11.55 -0.66 12.60
CA LEU A 79 12.66 0.28 12.83
C LEU A 79 13.85 -0.43 13.48
N SER A 80 14.76 -0.97 12.65
CA SER A 80 16.23 -0.90 12.79
C SER A 80 16.94 -1.98 11.96
N GLU A 81 17.39 -1.61 10.76
CA GLU A 81 18.78 -1.85 10.37
C GLU A 81 19.33 -0.50 9.89
N ALA A 82 19.70 0.34 10.87
CA ALA A 82 20.59 1.44 10.59
C ALA A 82 21.93 0.82 10.15
N VAL A 83 22.19 0.82 8.85
CA VAL A 83 23.52 0.56 8.31
C VAL A 83 24.43 1.65 8.87
N GLU A 84 25.20 1.32 9.90
CA GLU A 84 26.34 2.13 10.31
C GLU A 84 27.28 2.25 9.08
N PRO A 85 27.67 3.46 8.67
CA PRO A 85 28.68 3.59 7.62
C PRO A 85 29.99 2.97 8.13
N PRO A 86 30.71 2.19 7.31
CA PRO A 86 31.97 1.62 7.73
C PRO A 86 32.98 2.74 8.04
N PRO A 87 33.87 2.56 9.04
CA PRO A 87 34.89 3.54 9.32
C PRO A 87 35.86 3.66 8.15
N VAL A 88 36.12 4.89 7.71
CA VAL A 88 37.14 5.19 6.71
C VAL A 88 38.51 4.94 7.33
N GLY A 89 39.09 3.77 7.04
CA GLY A 89 40.44 3.40 7.39
C GLY A 89 41.41 3.69 6.25
N ALA A 90 42.34 4.62 6.48
CA ALA A 90 43.54 4.80 5.68
C ALA A 90 44.42 3.53 5.71
N GLY A 91 45.16 3.29 4.63
CA GLY A 91 45.84 2.02 4.35
C GLY A 91 46.90 1.59 5.35
N ALA A 92 47.27 0.31 5.32
CA ALA A 92 48.51 -0.15 4.67
C ALA A 92 48.80 -1.65 4.97
N HIS A 93 49.43 -2.29 3.97
CA HIS A 93 50.32 -3.46 4.00
C HIS A 93 49.82 -4.87 4.37
N SER A 94 50.24 -5.80 3.51
CA SER A 94 50.20 -7.25 3.53
C SER A 94 50.86 -7.87 4.76
N GLU A 95 50.35 -9.03 5.22
CA GLU A 95 51.16 -10.22 5.51
C GLU A 95 50.29 -11.46 5.79
N GLU A 96 50.95 -12.59 5.72
CA GLU A 96 50.51 -13.96 5.42
C GLU A 96 49.57 -14.65 6.41
N ALA A 97 48.91 -15.69 5.88
CA ALA A 97 48.05 -16.63 6.57
C ALA A 97 48.83 -17.77 7.22
N GLU A 98 48.45 -18.13 8.46
CA GLU A 98 48.51 -19.52 8.96
C GLU A 98 47.38 -19.77 9.99
N PRO A 99 46.80 -20.99 10.07
CA PRO A 99 45.58 -21.27 10.82
C PRO A 99 45.83 -21.76 12.27
N PRO A 100 44.89 -21.57 13.23
CA PRO A 100 44.99 -22.18 14.55
C PRO A 100 44.32 -23.57 14.64
N PRO A 101 44.79 -24.46 15.53
CA PRO A 101 44.20 -25.78 15.77
C PRO A 101 43.10 -25.78 16.86
N ALA A 102 42.43 -26.93 16.94
CA ALA A 102 41.19 -27.20 17.66
C ALA A 102 41.29 -27.38 19.20
N ALA A 103 40.13 -27.10 19.83
CA ALA A 103 39.48 -27.77 20.97
C ALA A 103 40.17 -27.88 22.35
N VAL A 104 39.46 -27.41 23.41
CA VAL A 104 39.28 -28.14 24.69
C VAL A 104 37.92 -27.79 25.33
N GLU A 105 37.20 -28.82 25.77
CA GLU A 105 35.90 -28.82 26.47
C GLU A 105 35.99 -28.71 28.02
N LEU A 106 34.98 -28.01 28.61
CA LEU A 106 34.20 -28.28 29.86
C LEU A 106 34.92 -28.31 31.25
N PRO A 107 34.25 -28.25 32.45
CA PRO A 107 32.82 -28.50 32.78
C PRO A 107 32.24 -27.56 33.92
N PRO A 108 31.25 -27.93 34.81
CA PRO A 108 30.02 -27.13 35.05
C PRO A 108 29.74 -26.81 36.55
N ALA A 109 28.52 -26.30 36.86
CA ALA A 109 27.74 -26.31 38.13
C ALA A 109 27.22 -24.90 38.50
N ALA A 110 26.05 -24.65 39.08
CA ALA A 110 24.90 -25.47 39.49
C ALA A 110 23.67 -24.56 39.77
N ALA A 111 22.55 -25.23 39.96
CA ALA A 111 21.17 -24.77 40.09
C ALA A 111 20.82 -23.76 41.21
N GLY A 112 19.74 -23.02 40.95
CA GLY A 112 18.87 -22.39 41.94
C GLY A 112 17.52 -22.03 41.29
N ALA A 113 16.44 -22.68 41.72
CA ALA A 113 15.04 -22.39 41.37
C ALA A 113 14.26 -22.13 42.69
N PRO A 114 12.97 -21.77 42.69
CA PRO A 114 12.13 -21.05 41.72
C PRO A 114 11.44 -19.82 42.36
N SER A 115 10.80 -18.94 41.58
CA SER A 115 9.80 -18.01 42.14
C SER A 115 8.60 -17.83 41.21
N ALA A 116 7.47 -18.33 41.72
CA ALA A 116 6.08 -17.93 41.55
C ALA A 116 5.61 -17.41 40.18
N ALA A 117 4.70 -18.21 39.60
CA ALA A 117 3.75 -17.85 38.57
C ALA A 117 3.07 -16.50 38.83
N ALA A 118 3.32 -15.54 37.93
CA ALA A 118 2.35 -14.50 37.63
C ALA A 118 1.47 -15.02 36.50
N ALA A 119 0.17 -15.17 36.78
CA ALA A 119 -0.84 -15.42 35.79
C ALA A 119 -0.71 -14.35 34.68
N GLY A 120 -0.27 -14.78 33.49
CA GLY A 120 -0.13 -13.92 32.33
C GLY A 120 -1.50 -13.34 31.98
N ALA A 121 -1.68 -12.07 32.28
CA ALA A 121 -2.69 -11.26 31.62
C ALA A 121 -2.49 -11.44 30.11
N ARG A 122 -3.53 -11.92 29.42
CA ARG A 122 -3.56 -11.88 27.95
C ARG A 122 -3.19 -10.44 27.54
N PRO A 123 -2.16 -10.23 26.71
CA PRO A 123 -1.93 -8.90 26.17
C PRO A 123 -3.22 -8.48 25.45
N ALA A 124 -3.73 -7.30 25.80
CA ALA A 124 -4.76 -6.66 24.98
C ALA A 124 -4.25 -6.69 23.54
N ALA A 125 -5.03 -7.26 22.62
CA ALA A 125 -4.66 -7.30 21.21
C ALA A 125 -4.23 -5.88 20.82
N GLY A 126 -2.95 -5.72 20.46
CA GLY A 126 -2.43 -4.44 20.01
C GLY A 126 -3.27 -3.96 18.83
N ARG A 127 -3.44 -2.64 18.68
CA ARG A 127 -4.04 -2.13 17.43
C ARG A 127 -3.22 -2.67 16.26
N PRO A 128 -3.86 -3.18 15.20
CA PRO A 128 -3.13 -3.73 14.09
C PRO A 128 -2.23 -2.68 13.46
N GLY A 129 -1.02 -3.09 13.09
CA GLY A 129 -0.11 -2.25 12.30
C GLY A 129 -0.59 -2.06 10.86
N ALA A 130 -0.03 -1.11 10.14
CA ALA A 130 -0.41 -0.83 8.74
C ALA A 130 -0.25 -2.03 7.80
N ALA A 131 0.66 -2.97 8.09
CA ALA A 131 0.81 -4.21 7.33
C ALA A 131 -0.28 -5.27 7.63
N GLU A 132 -0.85 -5.25 8.84
CA GLU A 132 -1.76 -6.30 9.32
C GLU A 132 -3.21 -6.11 8.86
N VAL A 133 -3.53 -4.98 8.21
CA VAL A 133 -4.88 -4.71 7.71
C VAL A 133 -5.17 -5.32 6.35
N TRP A 134 -4.15 -5.81 5.64
CA TRP A 134 -4.29 -6.35 4.29
C TRP A 134 -4.58 -7.86 4.31
N LEU A 135 -5.41 -8.33 3.38
CA LEU A 135 -5.71 -9.75 3.21
C LEU A 135 -4.44 -10.53 2.81
N ARG A 136 -3.62 -9.88 1.97
CA ARG A 136 -2.32 -10.33 1.50
C ARG A 136 -1.34 -9.20 1.77
N GLU A 137 -0.11 -9.55 2.12
CA GLU A 137 0.96 -8.57 2.18
C GLU A 137 1.11 -7.91 0.79
N PRO A 138 0.96 -6.57 0.70
CA PRO A 138 1.19 -5.86 -0.56
C PRO A 138 2.61 -6.07 -1.05
N GLU A 139 2.81 -5.99 -2.37
CA GLU A 139 4.13 -6.21 -2.99
C GLU A 139 5.19 -5.24 -2.46
N VAL A 140 4.77 -4.00 -2.18
CA VAL A 140 5.59 -2.99 -1.50
C VAL A 140 5.13 -2.90 -0.05
N ALA A 141 6.04 -3.14 0.89
CA ALA A 141 5.74 -3.09 2.32
C ALA A 141 5.15 -1.72 2.71
N VAL A 142 4.02 -1.74 3.41
CA VAL A 142 3.29 -0.52 3.82
C VAL A 142 3.80 -0.02 5.17
N ASP A 143 4.39 1.17 5.15
CA ASP A 143 4.97 1.83 6.33
C ASP A 143 3.91 2.44 7.23
N SER A 144 2.85 2.99 6.64
CA SER A 144 1.74 3.58 7.40
C SER A 144 0.46 3.52 6.59
N ALA A 145 -0.70 3.60 7.24
CA ALA A 145 -1.97 3.61 6.53
C ALA A 145 -2.99 4.52 7.19
N VAL A 146 -3.96 4.97 6.40
CA VAL A 146 -5.21 5.58 6.86
C VAL A 146 -6.35 4.67 6.43
N ARG A 147 -7.11 4.16 7.40
CA ARG A 147 -8.33 3.39 7.17
C ARG A 147 -9.55 4.28 7.39
N LEU A 148 -10.36 4.42 6.36
CA LEU A 148 -11.65 5.11 6.39
C LEU A 148 -12.75 4.07 6.58
N ARG A 149 -13.37 4.06 7.76
CA ARG A 149 -14.52 3.19 8.07
C ARG A 149 -15.81 3.92 7.73
N PRO A 150 -16.61 3.44 6.76
CA PRO A 150 -17.89 4.08 6.44
C PRO A 150 -18.85 4.02 7.63
N VAL A 151 -19.73 5.01 7.73
CA VAL A 151 -20.84 5.03 8.70
C VAL A 151 -21.90 4.00 8.33
N ARG A 152 -22.08 3.75 7.03
CA ARG A 152 -22.96 2.71 6.51
C ARG A 152 -22.32 1.33 6.71
N SER A 153 -23.06 0.41 7.34
CA SER A 153 -22.56 -0.94 7.66
C SER A 153 -22.53 -1.90 6.47
N ASP A 154 -23.22 -1.57 5.37
CA ASP A 154 -23.24 -2.32 4.11
C ASP A 154 -22.20 -1.82 3.09
N ALA A 155 -21.54 -0.69 3.38
CA ALA A 155 -20.38 -0.20 2.67
C ALA A 155 -19.09 -0.80 3.25
N VAL A 156 -18.05 -0.92 2.43
CA VAL A 156 -16.75 -1.46 2.88
C VAL A 156 -15.77 -0.36 3.25
N PRO A 157 -14.84 -0.61 4.19
CA PRO A 157 -13.74 0.31 4.47
C PRO A 157 -12.85 0.55 3.25
N LEU A 158 -12.33 1.77 3.15
CA LEU A 158 -11.28 2.18 2.21
C LEU A 158 -9.96 2.36 2.97
N VAL A 159 -8.85 1.90 2.41
CA VAL A 159 -7.53 1.97 3.02
C VAL A 159 -6.56 2.66 2.06
N PHE A 160 -5.88 3.70 2.54
CA PHE A 160 -4.73 4.30 1.90
C PHE A 160 -3.47 3.84 2.63
N GLY A 161 -2.67 2.97 2.02
CA GLY A 161 -1.35 2.55 2.49
C GLY A 161 -0.26 3.41 1.85
N PHE A 162 0.73 3.80 2.63
CA PHE A 162 1.85 4.63 2.18
C PHE A 162 3.16 3.88 2.38
N SER A 163 3.99 3.89 1.34
CA SER A 163 5.32 3.29 1.33
C SER A 163 6.36 4.27 0.76
N ALA A 164 7.61 3.84 0.74
CA ALA A 164 8.72 4.58 0.15
C ALA A 164 9.17 4.02 -1.21
N MET A 165 9.50 4.93 -2.13
CA MET A 165 10.25 4.66 -3.35
C MET A 165 11.64 5.26 -3.20
N ASP A 166 12.70 4.47 -3.47
CA ASP A 166 14.10 4.89 -3.30
C ASP A 166 14.39 5.53 -1.93
N GLY A 167 13.78 4.98 -0.88
CA GLY A 167 13.92 5.46 0.51
C GLY A 167 13.20 6.78 0.80
N VAL A 168 12.44 7.33 -0.15
CA VAL A 168 11.67 8.57 -0.01
C VAL A 168 10.25 8.23 0.45
N PRO A 169 9.84 8.54 1.70
CA PRO A 169 8.54 8.11 2.22
C PRO A 169 7.36 8.84 1.58
N GLY A 170 6.23 8.14 1.50
CA GLY A 170 4.94 8.69 1.04
C GLY A 170 4.88 8.92 -0.47
N THR A 171 5.71 8.21 -1.24
CA THR A 171 5.80 8.32 -2.70
C THR A 171 5.16 7.13 -3.42
N VAL A 172 4.76 6.10 -2.68
CA VAL A 172 3.92 5.00 -3.18
C VAL A 172 2.63 4.96 -2.35
N LEU A 173 1.50 4.93 -3.04
CA LEU A 173 0.16 4.78 -2.48
C LEU A 173 -0.41 3.43 -2.88
N THR A 174 -0.70 2.57 -1.90
CA THR A 174 -1.47 1.34 -2.09
C THR A 174 -2.91 1.60 -1.67
N LEU A 175 -3.87 1.49 -2.60
CA LEU A 175 -5.29 1.59 -2.32
C LEU A 175 -5.87 0.20 -2.05
N GLY A 176 -6.63 0.06 -0.97
CA GLY A 176 -7.31 -1.18 -0.64
C GLY A 176 -8.74 -0.99 -0.16
N ALA A 177 -9.56 -2.02 -0.27
CA ALA A 177 -10.92 -2.01 0.26
C ALA A 177 -11.25 -3.29 1.03
N GLY A 178 -12.12 -3.18 2.04
CA GLY A 178 -12.57 -4.29 2.87
C GLY A 178 -11.89 -4.38 4.24
N GLU A 179 -12.27 -5.43 4.98
CA GLU A 179 -11.66 -5.80 6.26
C GLU A 179 -11.61 -7.34 6.35
N PRO A 180 -10.44 -7.97 6.13
CA PRO A 180 -9.17 -7.35 5.75
C PRO A 180 -9.20 -6.74 4.34
N ALA A 181 -8.33 -5.76 4.08
CA ALA A 181 -8.28 -5.00 2.83
C ALA A 181 -7.66 -5.80 1.69
N VAL A 182 -8.31 -5.82 0.54
CA VAL A 182 -7.74 -6.31 -0.73
C VAL A 182 -7.18 -5.13 -1.50
N GLU A 183 -5.95 -5.25 -1.99
CA GLU A 183 -5.30 -4.24 -2.85
C GLU A 183 -6.09 -4.07 -4.15
N LEU A 184 -6.49 -2.84 -4.45
CA LEU A 184 -7.21 -2.45 -5.66
C LEU A 184 -6.26 -1.86 -6.70
N ALA A 185 -5.32 -1.04 -6.24
CA ALA A 185 -4.33 -0.37 -7.07
C ALA A 185 -3.11 0.03 -6.24
N ARG A 186 -1.96 0.16 -6.90
CA ARG A 186 -0.74 0.73 -6.37
C ARG A 186 -0.26 1.82 -7.32
N LEU A 187 -0.01 3.00 -6.77
CA LEU A 187 0.33 4.20 -7.54
C LEU A 187 1.65 4.81 -7.05
N PRO A 188 2.58 5.15 -7.95
CA PRO A 188 2.59 4.72 -9.34
C PRO A 188 2.73 3.19 -9.43
N ASP A 189 2.25 2.62 -10.53
CA ASP A 189 2.42 1.19 -10.84
C ASP A 189 3.87 0.87 -11.24
N CYS A 190 4.54 1.84 -11.88
CA CYS A 190 5.96 1.85 -12.19
C CYS A 190 6.60 3.19 -11.77
N GLY A 191 7.71 3.13 -11.04
CA GLY A 191 8.43 4.32 -10.57
C GLY A 191 9.48 4.88 -11.52
N CYS A 192 9.73 4.24 -12.67
CA CYS A 192 10.80 4.68 -13.56
C CYS A 192 10.41 5.94 -14.35
N ASP A 193 11.41 6.74 -14.71
CA ASP A 193 11.19 7.98 -15.46
C ASP A 193 10.58 7.71 -16.84
N ALA A 194 10.77 6.52 -17.41
CA ALA A 194 10.18 6.11 -18.68
C ALA A 194 8.66 5.89 -18.65
N CYS A 195 8.10 5.61 -17.47
CA CYS A 195 6.66 5.40 -17.27
C CYS A 195 5.98 6.65 -16.68
N ASP A 196 6.70 7.76 -16.56
CA ASP A 196 6.11 9.01 -16.08
C ASP A 196 5.38 9.71 -17.22
N ASP A 197 4.05 9.71 -17.17
CA ASP A 197 3.16 10.43 -18.10
C ASP A 197 2.61 11.73 -17.47
N GLY A 198 3.21 12.21 -16.38
CA GLY A 198 2.74 13.37 -15.65
C GLY A 198 1.82 13.04 -14.48
N SER A 199 1.46 14.08 -13.72
CA SER A 199 0.62 13.94 -12.51
C SER A 199 -0.88 13.79 -12.78
N GLU A 200 -1.37 14.18 -13.96
CA GLU A 200 -2.82 14.19 -14.25
C GLU A 200 -3.40 12.77 -14.24
N GLY A 201 -2.82 11.86 -15.04
CA GLY A 201 -3.33 10.49 -15.18
C GLY A 201 -3.24 9.66 -13.90
N ILE A 202 -2.19 9.87 -13.08
CA ILE A 202 -2.04 9.14 -11.83
C ILE A 202 -3.03 9.63 -10.75
N LEU A 203 -3.36 10.93 -10.74
CA LEU A 203 -4.39 11.48 -9.87
C LEU A 203 -5.79 11.04 -10.32
N GLU A 204 -6.04 10.99 -11.63
CA GLU A 204 -7.28 10.44 -12.19
C GLU A 204 -7.45 8.96 -11.82
N SER A 205 -6.38 8.17 -11.91
CA SER A 205 -6.39 6.75 -11.52
C SER A 205 -6.71 6.55 -10.03
N LEU A 206 -6.15 7.39 -9.15
CA LEU A 206 -6.49 7.42 -7.73
C LEU A 206 -7.98 7.72 -7.55
N ASP A 207 -8.46 8.77 -8.19
CA ASP A 207 -9.84 9.23 -8.08
C ASP A 207 -10.84 8.20 -8.60
N GLU A 208 -10.54 7.52 -9.71
CA GLU A 208 -11.36 6.43 -10.28
C GLU A 208 -11.54 5.30 -9.26
N VAL A 209 -10.45 4.82 -8.65
CA VAL A 209 -10.49 3.75 -7.65
C VAL A 209 -11.32 4.18 -6.43
N VAL A 210 -11.10 5.38 -5.91
CA VAL A 210 -11.85 5.88 -4.74
C VAL A 210 -13.34 6.03 -5.08
N LEU A 211 -13.67 6.62 -6.23
CA LEU A 211 -15.04 6.77 -6.69
C LEU A 211 -15.74 5.42 -6.88
N ALA A 212 -15.06 4.41 -7.42
CA ALA A 212 -15.63 3.09 -7.60
C ALA A 212 -16.01 2.44 -6.25
N VAL A 213 -15.19 2.65 -5.21
CA VAL A 213 -15.50 2.22 -3.83
C VAL A 213 -16.67 3.00 -3.24
N LEU A 214 -16.65 4.33 -3.34
CA LEU A 214 -17.69 5.20 -2.78
C LEU A 214 -19.06 4.99 -3.44
N THR A 215 -19.08 4.65 -4.73
CA THR A 215 -20.30 4.39 -5.50
C THR A 215 -20.74 2.93 -5.44
N GLY A 216 -19.94 2.04 -4.85
CA GLY A 216 -20.23 0.61 -4.78
C GLY A 216 -20.21 -0.10 -6.15
N THR A 217 -19.48 0.46 -7.12
CA THR A 217 -19.39 -0.07 -8.49
C THR A 217 -18.17 -0.97 -8.71
N PHE A 218 -17.28 -1.04 -7.71
CA PHE A 218 -16.11 -1.90 -7.75
C PHE A 218 -16.41 -3.36 -7.39
N VAL A 219 -15.57 -4.27 -7.87
CA VAL A 219 -15.49 -5.66 -7.43
C VAL A 219 -14.02 -6.08 -7.38
N ALA A 220 -13.56 -6.61 -6.25
CA ALA A 220 -12.23 -7.18 -6.12
C ALA A 220 -12.31 -8.68 -5.83
N LEU A 221 -11.49 -9.46 -6.54
CA LEU A 221 -11.42 -10.92 -6.43
C LEU A 221 -10.00 -11.35 -6.06
N ASP A 222 -9.87 -12.22 -5.07
CA ASP A 222 -8.64 -12.97 -4.76
C ASP A 222 -8.92 -14.47 -4.89
N ALA A 223 -8.30 -15.09 -5.90
CA ALA A 223 -8.35 -16.53 -6.16
C ALA A 223 -7.13 -17.29 -5.60
N GLY A 224 -6.30 -16.61 -4.80
CA GLY A 224 -5.03 -17.07 -4.27
C GLY A 224 -3.94 -17.25 -5.32
N ARG A 225 -2.69 -17.41 -4.85
CA ARG A 225 -1.49 -17.60 -5.70
C ARG A 225 -1.24 -16.44 -6.67
N GLY A 226 -1.42 -15.20 -6.21
CA GLY A 226 -1.25 -13.98 -7.03
C GLY A 226 -2.42 -13.68 -7.97
N ARG A 227 -3.43 -14.56 -8.07
CA ARG A 227 -4.51 -14.40 -9.04
C ARG A 227 -5.57 -13.44 -8.53
N THR A 228 -5.61 -12.25 -9.09
CA THR A 228 -6.53 -11.19 -8.69
C THR A 228 -7.25 -10.58 -9.87
N VAL A 229 -8.45 -10.05 -9.62
CA VAL A 229 -9.19 -9.20 -10.57
C VAL A 229 -9.72 -8.00 -9.79
N THR A 230 -9.54 -6.81 -10.35
CA THR A 230 -10.15 -5.58 -9.87
C THR A 230 -10.99 -5.00 -10.99
N ALA A 231 -12.30 -4.87 -10.78
CA ALA A 231 -13.21 -4.19 -11.69
C ALA A 231 -13.64 -2.86 -11.09
N LEU A 232 -13.56 -1.77 -11.85
CA LEU A 232 -13.93 -0.41 -11.47
C LEU A 232 -15.01 0.08 -12.46
N GLY A 233 -16.29 -0.07 -12.08
CA GLY A 233 -17.39 0.23 -13.00
C GLY A 233 -17.41 -0.70 -14.22
N ASP A 234 -17.03 -0.16 -15.37
CA ASP A 234 -17.02 -0.83 -16.68
C ASP A 234 -15.62 -1.29 -17.13
N SER A 235 -14.56 -0.91 -16.41
CA SER A 235 -13.18 -1.33 -16.66
C SER A 235 -12.78 -2.45 -15.70
N TRP A 236 -11.77 -3.24 -16.08
CA TRP A 236 -11.15 -4.21 -15.17
C TRP A 236 -9.67 -4.41 -15.47
N SER A 237 -8.92 -4.78 -14.44
CA SER A 237 -7.57 -5.30 -14.50
C SER A 237 -7.51 -6.69 -13.86
N ALA A 238 -6.58 -7.53 -14.30
CA ALA A 238 -6.39 -8.86 -13.77
C ALA A 238 -4.91 -9.21 -13.70
N HIS A 239 -4.49 -9.84 -12.61
CA HIS A 239 -3.14 -10.37 -12.44
C HIS A 239 -3.18 -11.90 -12.44
N ASP A 240 -2.31 -12.53 -13.24
CA ASP A 240 -2.14 -13.97 -13.33
C ASP A 240 -3.43 -14.80 -13.54
N TRP A 241 -4.49 -14.22 -14.11
CA TRP A 241 -5.81 -14.87 -14.21
C TRP A 241 -5.92 -16.01 -15.24
N THR A 242 -4.78 -16.52 -15.71
CA THR A 242 -4.75 -17.68 -16.62
C THR A 242 -4.95 -19.00 -15.85
N GLY A 243 -5.54 -20.00 -16.50
CA GLY A 243 -5.68 -21.34 -15.91
C GLY A 243 -6.71 -21.48 -14.78
N THR A 244 -7.56 -20.47 -14.55
CA THR A 244 -8.68 -20.52 -13.59
C THR A 244 -9.88 -21.31 -14.10
N GLY A 245 -9.95 -21.55 -15.42
CA GLY A 245 -11.08 -22.22 -16.07
C GLY A 245 -12.32 -21.33 -16.23
N GLN A 246 -12.20 -20.04 -15.96
CA GLN A 246 -13.25 -19.03 -16.05
C GLN A 246 -12.69 -17.76 -16.68
N SER A 247 -13.45 -17.10 -17.55
CA SER A 247 -13.04 -15.77 -18.05
C SER A 247 -13.12 -14.70 -16.94
N VAL A 248 -12.45 -13.56 -17.12
CA VAL A 248 -12.52 -12.46 -16.15
C VAL A 248 -13.96 -11.93 -16.04
N ASP A 249 -14.64 -11.72 -17.16
CA ASP A 249 -16.03 -11.24 -17.18
C ASP A 249 -17.00 -12.21 -16.48
N GLU A 250 -16.82 -13.52 -16.68
CA GLU A 250 -17.60 -14.54 -15.99
C GLU A 250 -17.35 -14.50 -14.47
N ALA A 251 -16.10 -14.28 -14.05
CA ALA A 251 -15.74 -14.19 -12.64
C ALA A 251 -16.35 -12.94 -11.97
N ILE A 252 -16.27 -11.78 -12.64
CA ILE A 252 -16.91 -10.53 -12.19
C ILE A 252 -18.43 -10.71 -12.11
N ALA A 253 -19.05 -11.29 -13.13
CA ALA A 253 -20.49 -11.54 -13.15
C ALA A 253 -20.92 -12.50 -12.03
N ALA A 254 -20.14 -13.56 -11.76
CA ALA A 254 -20.39 -14.47 -10.64
C ALA A 254 -20.26 -13.75 -9.29
N ALA A 255 -19.26 -12.89 -9.13
CA ALA A 255 -19.02 -12.11 -7.92
C ALA A 255 -20.16 -11.13 -7.62
N ARG A 256 -20.61 -10.36 -8.62
CA ARG A 256 -21.75 -9.44 -8.52
C ARG A 256 -23.06 -10.15 -8.14
N GLN A 257 -23.16 -11.44 -8.47
CA GLN A 257 -24.33 -12.27 -8.15
C GLN A 257 -24.18 -13.06 -6.84
N GLY A 258 -23.07 -12.91 -6.10
CA GLY A 258 -22.80 -13.67 -4.88
C GLY A 258 -22.56 -15.17 -5.13
N ARG A 259 -22.15 -15.54 -6.35
CA ARG A 259 -21.90 -16.93 -6.80
C ARG A 259 -20.42 -17.23 -7.03
N SER A 260 -19.53 -16.29 -6.74
CA SER A 260 -18.08 -16.48 -6.95
C SER A 260 -17.54 -17.54 -5.97
N PRO A 261 -16.70 -18.47 -6.44
CA PRO A 261 -15.97 -19.40 -5.58
C PRO A 261 -14.73 -18.76 -4.93
N HIS A 262 -14.40 -17.51 -5.27
CA HIS A 262 -13.21 -16.78 -4.81
C HIS A 262 -13.54 -15.84 -3.66
N HIS A 263 -12.51 -15.32 -2.99
CA HIS A 263 -12.71 -14.24 -2.02
C HIS A 263 -13.14 -12.98 -2.77
N VAL A 264 -14.28 -12.41 -2.39
CA VAL A 264 -14.84 -11.22 -3.03
C VAL A 264 -14.88 -10.08 -2.03
N VAL A 265 -14.39 -8.91 -2.44
CA VAL A 265 -14.70 -7.65 -1.77
C VAL A 265 -15.53 -6.78 -2.71
N GLN A 266 -16.71 -6.40 -2.24
CA GLN A 266 -17.61 -5.44 -2.85
C GLN A 266 -18.48 -4.84 -1.72
N GLY A 267 -19.04 -3.66 -1.92
CA GLY A 267 -19.88 -2.99 -0.92
C GLY A 267 -20.92 -2.07 -1.53
N ALA A 268 -21.92 -1.71 -0.74
CA ALA A 268 -22.86 -0.67 -1.12
C ALA A 268 -22.17 0.71 -1.21
N ALA A 269 -22.83 1.64 -1.91
CA ALA A 269 -22.40 3.04 -1.93
C ALA A 269 -22.38 3.64 -0.51
N TRP A 270 -21.50 4.62 -0.30
CA TRP A 270 -21.33 5.28 1.01
C TRP A 270 -22.44 6.30 1.32
N GLU A 271 -23.23 6.71 0.33
CA GLU A 271 -24.43 7.56 0.48
C GLU A 271 -25.72 6.73 0.27
#